data_AF-A0A7V5Q0H9-F1
#
_entry.id   AF-A0A7V5Q0H9-F1
#
_cell.length_a   1.000
_cell.length_b   1.000
_cell.length_c   1.000
_cell.angle_alpha   90.00
_cell.angle_beta   90.00
_cell.angle_gamma   90.00
#
_symmetry.space_group_name_H-M   'P 1'
#
loop_
_entity.id
_entity.type
_entity.pdbx_description
1 polymer ?
#
loop_
_entity_poly.entity_id
_entity_poly.type
_entity_poly.pdbx_seq_one_letter_code
_entity_poly.pdbx_strand_id
1 'polypeptide(L)'
;MRLDKDGKTLKQIQTPLRLRGWIELPMASSRRRLLITTDLGEVVFYDIDLNSPDHPVERVAGRPSTGKKATRLAVFDRGYLWLAEDRLFKYQVQASRARLPQMGLAMEGDEFFPPLLKRGEVIFAVRRREGARGLTVAAIPASDNQLVPRWEVELGEGASYLGVAASGQLNVLTPFGQLFRVDPSRVRSGAMVSPAASVAMSEPASVATQVGTTLVFTGRQGYQRAVILEPGEQVALRDLTLNIQKGQATAPASGFQNGLLVPLKSGEVVLLDLKRGSASVAPFHPPVAAGQQVTWGRAAVFPDGKEFVIADNRRQLFKVGVKARPRRNLAEVAAAELQDNLRPQLAATDDRVYGVQSGAGADTLIVFRRQDLGIAAELPFDGAIEWGPSRFGDLVLMATSEELIAVRGDRVVWTTDSPAGLVAGVSGPDQGHLVVAFTGGKVAWVNAADGKITRVAASAEPIVSAPVVVGDQVALIGYGGNLLFVPVPAATAQVTSEPSHVVSNQ
;
A
#
# COMPACT_ATOMS: atom_id res chain seq x y z
N MET A 1 -44.07 -27.94 9.88
CA MET A 1 -44.79 -28.97 10.66
C MET A 1 -45.89 -28.29 11.45
N ARG A 2 -47.00 -28.97 11.74
CA ARG A 2 -48.04 -28.54 12.69
C ARG A 2 -48.30 -29.69 13.65
N LEU A 3 -48.51 -29.39 14.93
CA LEU A 3 -48.96 -30.40 15.88
C LEU A 3 -50.39 -30.83 15.56
N ASP A 4 -50.71 -32.11 15.76
CA ASP A 4 -52.10 -32.58 15.73
C ASP A 4 -52.94 -31.90 16.83
N LYS A 5 -54.26 -32.12 16.80
CA LYS A 5 -55.21 -31.49 17.74
C LYS A 5 -54.90 -31.81 19.21
N ASP A 6 -54.18 -32.89 19.46
CA ASP A 6 -53.81 -33.38 20.79
C ASP A 6 -52.41 -32.92 21.23
N GLY A 7 -51.68 -32.21 20.37
CA GLY A 7 -50.32 -31.71 20.65
C GLY A 7 -49.23 -32.80 20.65
N LYS A 8 -49.52 -34.00 20.15
CA LYS A 8 -48.67 -35.20 20.33
C LYS A 8 -47.87 -35.60 19.10
N THR A 9 -48.35 -35.32 17.89
CA THR A 9 -47.63 -35.66 16.66
C THR A 9 -47.39 -34.45 15.77
N LEU A 10 -46.18 -34.35 15.21
CA LEU A 10 -45.83 -33.34 14.21
C LEU A 10 -46.20 -33.85 12.82
N LYS A 11 -47.21 -33.26 12.20
CA LYS A 11 -47.59 -33.53 10.81
C LYS A 11 -46.93 -32.53 9.86
N GLN A 12 -46.39 -33.01 8.76
CA GLN A 12 -45.92 -32.17 7.67
C GLN A 12 -47.12 -31.52 6.96
N ILE A 13 -47.13 -30.19 6.90
CA ILE A 13 -48.22 -29.39 6.31
C ILE A 13 -47.86 -28.78 4.97
N GLN A 14 -46.57 -28.75 4.61
CA GLN A 14 -46.08 -28.26 3.33
C GLN A 14 -44.79 -29.00 2.96
N THR A 15 -44.47 -29.10 1.67
CA THR A 15 -43.20 -29.66 1.18
C THR A 15 -42.02 -28.81 1.67
N PRO A 16 -40.85 -29.42 1.99
CA PRO A 16 -39.66 -28.64 2.33
C PRO A 16 -39.28 -27.66 1.23
N LEU A 17 -39.08 -26.41 1.63
CA LEU A 17 -38.64 -25.34 0.74
C LEU A 17 -37.16 -25.53 0.45
N ARG A 18 -36.81 -25.77 -0.81
CA ARG A 18 -35.42 -25.96 -1.23
C ARG A 18 -34.77 -24.62 -1.55
N LEU A 19 -33.55 -24.47 -1.06
CA LEU A 19 -32.66 -23.34 -1.34
C LEU A 19 -31.42 -23.87 -2.07
N ARG A 20 -30.81 -23.01 -2.88
CA ARG A 20 -29.52 -23.26 -3.52
C ARG A 20 -28.41 -22.75 -2.61
N GLY A 21 -27.65 -23.69 -2.05
CA GLY A 21 -26.55 -23.42 -1.12
C GLY A 21 -26.91 -23.69 0.33
N TRP A 22 -25.94 -23.48 1.21
CA TRP A 22 -26.02 -23.66 2.65
C TRP A 22 -26.43 -22.37 3.34
N ILE A 23 -27.22 -22.48 4.41
CA ILE A 23 -27.52 -21.36 5.31
C ILE A 23 -26.40 -21.30 6.35
N GLU A 24 -25.47 -20.36 6.19
CA GLU A 24 -24.30 -20.22 7.07
C GLU A 24 -24.55 -19.30 8.29
N LEU A 25 -25.57 -18.44 8.22
CA LEU A 25 -25.86 -17.44 9.25
C LEU A 25 -27.31 -17.57 9.75
N PRO A 26 -27.59 -17.11 10.99
CA PRO A 26 -28.95 -17.12 11.53
C PRO A 26 -29.95 -16.41 10.61
N MET A 27 -31.11 -17.04 10.40
CA MET A 27 -32.19 -16.44 9.63
C MET A 27 -32.70 -15.18 10.32
N ALA A 28 -32.84 -14.09 9.59
CA ALA A 28 -33.42 -12.86 10.12
C ALA A 28 -34.94 -12.92 10.02
N SER A 29 -35.65 -12.58 11.09
CA SER A 29 -37.11 -12.51 11.09
C SER A 29 -37.61 -11.13 11.49
N SER A 30 -38.70 -10.69 10.87
CA SER A 30 -39.40 -9.47 11.26
C SER A 30 -40.90 -9.65 11.03
N ARG A 31 -41.65 -9.68 12.13
CA ARG A 31 -43.09 -10.00 12.14
C ARG A 31 -43.36 -11.35 11.44
N ARG A 32 -44.18 -11.35 10.39
CA ARG A 32 -44.50 -12.54 9.56
C ARG A 32 -43.44 -12.86 8.50
N ARG A 33 -42.36 -12.08 8.38
CA ARG A 33 -41.36 -12.29 7.33
C ARG A 33 -40.12 -12.98 7.84
N LEU A 34 -39.63 -13.94 7.07
CA LEU A 34 -38.38 -14.63 7.28
C LEU A 34 -37.45 -14.34 6.10
N LEU A 35 -36.25 -13.86 6.38
CA LEU A 35 -35.17 -13.68 5.44
C LEU A 35 -34.16 -14.82 5.60
N ILE A 36 -33.82 -15.44 4.48
CA ILE A 36 -32.77 -16.44 4.38
C ILE A 36 -31.76 -16.03 3.32
N THR A 37 -30.48 -16.15 3.64
CA THR A 37 -29.36 -15.96 2.71
C THR A 37 -28.52 -17.23 2.67
N THR A 38 -28.03 -17.60 1.48
CA THR A 38 -27.17 -18.77 1.30
C THR A 38 -25.74 -18.40 0.92
N ASP A 39 -24.81 -19.33 1.13
CA ASP A 39 -23.41 -19.23 0.71
C ASP A 39 -23.24 -19.07 -0.80
N LEU A 40 -24.19 -19.53 -1.62
CA LEU A 40 -24.21 -19.33 -3.09
C LEU A 40 -24.99 -18.09 -3.54
N GLY A 41 -25.40 -17.24 -2.61
CA GLY A 41 -25.96 -15.91 -2.88
C GLY A 41 -27.42 -15.86 -3.25
N GLU A 42 -28.13 -16.96 -2.99
CA GLU A 42 -29.58 -16.90 -2.98
C GLU A 42 -30.04 -16.08 -1.78
N VAL A 43 -30.96 -15.15 -2.03
CA VAL A 43 -31.63 -14.35 -1.00
C VAL A 43 -33.11 -14.61 -1.14
N VAL A 44 -33.77 -15.07 -0.08
CA VAL A 44 -35.19 -15.42 -0.12
C VAL A 44 -35.93 -14.79 1.04
N PHE A 45 -37.02 -14.09 0.72
CA PHE A 45 -38.01 -13.65 1.69
C PHE A 45 -39.19 -14.59 1.63
N TYR A 46 -39.53 -15.14 2.78
CA TYR A 46 -40.77 -15.86 3.01
C TYR A 46 -41.74 -15.01 3.82
N ASP A 47 -43.02 -15.05 3.48
CA ASP A 47 -44.09 -14.62 4.37
C ASP A 47 -44.69 -15.86 5.04
N ILE A 48 -44.96 -15.75 6.33
CA ILE A 48 -45.48 -16.82 7.17
C ILE A 48 -46.94 -16.50 7.48
N ASP A 49 -47.87 -17.22 6.86
CA ASP A 49 -49.30 -17.11 7.14
C ASP A 49 -49.83 -18.35 7.83
N LEU A 50 -49.97 -18.30 9.16
CA LEU A 50 -50.51 -19.45 9.91
C LEU A 50 -52.00 -19.71 9.63
N ASN A 51 -52.70 -18.77 8.99
CA ASN A 51 -54.09 -18.94 8.57
C ASN A 51 -54.22 -19.63 7.21
N SER A 52 -53.13 -19.80 6.46
CA SER A 52 -53.08 -20.59 5.23
C SER A 52 -52.77 -22.05 5.60
N PRO A 53 -53.75 -22.98 5.60
CA PRO A 53 -53.57 -24.32 6.16
C PRO A 53 -52.58 -25.17 5.36
N ASP A 54 -52.56 -24.98 4.04
CA ASP A 54 -51.80 -25.80 3.09
C ASP A 54 -50.49 -25.12 2.64
N HIS A 55 -50.43 -23.79 2.71
CA HIS A 55 -49.25 -22.99 2.31
C HIS A 55 -48.90 -21.93 3.37
N PRO A 56 -48.51 -22.33 4.58
CA PRO A 56 -48.22 -21.38 5.66
C PRO A 56 -46.91 -20.62 5.49
N VAL A 57 -46.05 -20.98 4.53
CA VAL A 57 -44.82 -20.26 4.22
C VAL A 57 -44.69 -20.11 2.70
N GLU A 58 -44.75 -18.87 2.22
CA GLU A 58 -44.69 -18.56 0.78
C GLU A 58 -43.54 -17.63 0.45
N ARG A 59 -42.87 -17.88 -0.67
CA ARG A 59 -41.80 -17.00 -1.16
C ARG A 59 -42.43 -15.73 -1.72
N VAL A 60 -42.11 -14.58 -1.13
CA VAL A 60 -42.69 -13.28 -1.52
C VAL A 60 -41.73 -12.36 -2.24
N ALA A 61 -40.41 -12.57 -2.12
CA ALA A 61 -39.39 -11.85 -2.88
C ALA A 61 -38.07 -12.61 -2.79
N GLY A 62 -37.11 -12.25 -3.63
CA GLY A 62 -35.76 -12.78 -3.50
C GLY A 62 -34.87 -12.42 -4.67
N ARG A 63 -33.62 -12.88 -4.57
CA ARG A 63 -32.62 -12.87 -5.63
C ARG A 63 -32.18 -14.30 -5.86
N PRO A 64 -32.09 -14.79 -7.11
CA PRO A 64 -31.60 -16.13 -7.40
C PRO A 64 -30.12 -16.27 -6.97
N SER A 65 -29.68 -17.52 -6.81
CA SER A 65 -28.27 -17.83 -6.54
C SER A 65 -27.36 -17.29 -7.64
N THR A 66 -26.20 -16.77 -7.22
CA THR A 66 -25.13 -16.31 -8.11
C THR A 66 -24.14 -17.42 -8.47
N GLY A 67 -24.19 -18.56 -7.76
CA GLY A 67 -23.20 -19.65 -7.85
C GLY A 67 -21.85 -19.32 -7.21
N LYS A 68 -21.62 -18.07 -6.76
CA LYS A 68 -20.38 -17.65 -6.12
C LYS A 68 -20.46 -17.84 -4.61
N LYS A 69 -19.56 -18.65 -4.08
CA LYS A 69 -19.45 -18.92 -2.65
C LYS A 69 -18.93 -17.69 -1.91
N ALA A 70 -19.69 -17.19 -0.94
CA ALA A 70 -19.31 -16.08 -0.05
C ALA A 70 -20.18 -16.06 1.20
N THR A 71 -19.61 -15.66 2.34
CA THR A 71 -20.39 -15.35 3.54
C THR A 71 -21.15 -14.04 3.32
N ARG A 72 -22.44 -14.02 3.66
CA ARG A 72 -23.33 -12.87 3.37
C ARG A 72 -24.02 -12.37 4.61
N LEU A 73 -23.58 -11.23 5.12
CA LEU A 73 -24.20 -10.65 6.30
C LEU A 73 -25.44 -9.88 5.88
N ALA A 74 -26.57 -10.13 6.53
CA ALA A 74 -27.82 -9.51 6.18
C ALA A 74 -28.53 -8.91 7.40
N VAL A 75 -29.06 -7.71 7.22
CA VAL A 75 -29.99 -7.10 8.16
C VAL A 75 -31.26 -6.72 7.42
N PHE A 76 -32.41 -7.12 7.95
CA PHE A 76 -33.71 -6.78 7.42
C PHE A 76 -34.52 -6.01 8.44
N ASP A 77 -35.00 -4.84 8.06
CA ASP A 77 -35.90 -4.04 8.89
C ASP A 77 -36.80 -3.15 8.05
N ARG A 78 -38.06 -2.97 8.49
CA ARG A 78 -39.07 -2.07 7.88
C ARG A 78 -39.13 -2.10 6.34
N GLY A 79 -39.00 -3.28 5.74
CA GLY A 79 -39.11 -3.45 4.29
C GLY A 79 -37.83 -3.12 3.51
N TYR A 80 -36.71 -2.91 4.19
CA TYR A 80 -35.39 -2.72 3.59
C TYR A 80 -34.44 -3.83 4.01
N LEU A 81 -33.60 -4.25 3.08
CA LEU A 81 -32.54 -5.22 3.28
C LEU A 81 -31.20 -4.55 3.06
N TRP A 82 -30.31 -4.67 4.04
CA TRP A 82 -28.88 -4.40 3.87
C TRP A 82 -28.18 -5.75 3.76
N LEU A 83 -27.44 -5.94 2.67
CA LEU A 83 -26.74 -7.18 2.36
C LEU A 83 -25.28 -6.84 2.11
N ALA A 84 -24.39 -7.37 2.95
CA ALA A 84 -22.95 -7.21 2.80
C ALA A 84 -22.35 -8.49 2.20
N GLU A 85 -21.62 -8.30 1.10
CA GLU A 85 -20.87 -9.33 0.37
C GLU A 85 -19.42 -8.84 0.15
N ASP A 86 -18.98 -8.68 -1.10
CA ASP A 86 -17.78 -7.91 -1.51
C ASP A 86 -18.03 -6.39 -1.54
N ARG A 87 -19.24 -5.99 -1.17
CA ARG A 87 -19.75 -4.62 -1.09
C ARG A 87 -21.03 -4.58 -0.26
N LEU A 88 -21.44 -3.39 0.18
CA LEU A 88 -22.69 -3.20 0.90
C LEU A 88 -23.81 -2.79 -0.06
N PHE A 89 -24.85 -3.61 -0.14
CA PHE A 89 -26.06 -3.31 -0.90
C PHE A 89 -27.20 -2.88 0.01
N LYS A 90 -28.03 -1.96 -0.48
CA LYS A 90 -29.36 -1.66 0.09
C LYS A 90 -30.42 -2.01 -0.93
N TYR A 91 -31.38 -2.84 -0.53
CA TYR A 91 -32.54 -3.21 -1.32
C TYR A 91 -33.84 -2.77 -0.65
N GLN A 92 -34.84 -2.43 -1.46
CA GLN A 92 -36.22 -2.32 -0.98
C GLN A 92 -36.96 -3.63 -1.26
N VAL A 93 -37.65 -4.16 -0.25
CA VAL A 93 -38.42 -5.41 -0.38
C VAL A 93 -39.83 -5.11 -0.90
N GLN A 94 -40.06 -5.37 -2.19
CA GLN A 94 -41.35 -5.18 -2.84
C GLN A 94 -42.09 -6.52 -2.96
N ALA A 95 -42.67 -6.99 -1.85
CA ALA A 95 -43.36 -8.28 -1.78
C ALA A 95 -44.50 -8.43 -2.81
N SER A 96 -45.31 -7.39 -3.03
CA SER A 96 -46.41 -7.41 -4.01
C SER A 96 -45.95 -7.58 -5.46
N ARG A 97 -44.68 -7.27 -5.75
CA ARG A 97 -44.08 -7.40 -7.08
C ARG A 97 -43.08 -8.55 -7.17
N ALA A 98 -42.88 -9.30 -6.09
CA ALA A 98 -41.84 -10.31 -5.94
C ALA A 98 -40.43 -9.85 -6.34
N ARG A 99 -40.09 -8.58 -6.02
CA ARG A 99 -38.84 -7.95 -6.43
C ARG A 99 -38.03 -7.39 -5.26
N LEU A 100 -36.72 -7.35 -5.47
CA LEU A 100 -35.73 -6.67 -4.61
C LEU A 100 -34.96 -5.62 -5.44
N PRO A 101 -35.58 -4.48 -5.79
CA PRO A 101 -34.85 -3.40 -6.45
C PRO A 101 -33.70 -2.91 -5.57
N GLN A 102 -32.52 -2.79 -6.18
CA GLN A 102 -31.36 -2.17 -5.57
C GLN A 102 -31.59 -0.67 -5.44
N MET A 103 -31.39 -0.15 -4.25
CA MET A 103 -31.52 1.28 -3.92
C MET A 103 -30.18 1.95 -3.77
N GLY A 104 -29.18 1.20 -3.34
CA GLY A 104 -27.85 1.71 -3.04
C GLY A 104 -26.78 0.62 -3.11
N LEU A 105 -25.57 1.03 -3.43
CA LEU A 105 -24.36 0.24 -3.30
C LEU A 105 -23.22 1.15 -2.80
N ALA A 106 -22.36 0.63 -1.95
CA ALA A 106 -21.14 1.30 -1.51
C ALA A 106 -20.10 0.25 -1.10
N MET A 107 -18.89 0.70 -0.73
CA MET A 107 -17.88 -0.16 -0.09
C MET A 107 -17.43 -1.31 -0.99
N GLU A 108 -17.27 -1.02 -2.29
CA GLU A 108 -16.84 -2.02 -3.27
C GLU A 108 -15.40 -2.48 -3.01
N GLY A 109 -15.18 -3.79 -3.04
CA GLY A 109 -13.89 -4.43 -2.80
C GLY A 109 -13.63 -4.77 -1.34
N ASP A 110 -14.51 -4.34 -0.42
CA ASP A 110 -14.33 -4.59 0.99
C ASP A 110 -14.78 -5.99 1.41
N GLU A 111 -14.13 -6.51 2.45
CA GLU A 111 -14.49 -7.75 3.13
C GLU A 111 -15.27 -7.42 4.40
N PHE A 112 -16.48 -7.95 4.57
CA PHE A 112 -17.33 -7.66 5.73
C PHE A 112 -17.28 -8.77 6.79
N PHE A 113 -17.29 -8.36 8.06
CA PHE A 113 -17.20 -9.26 9.21
C PHE A 113 -18.46 -9.15 10.09
N PRO A 114 -18.93 -10.28 10.66
CA PRO A 114 -20.07 -10.25 11.55
C PRO A 114 -19.75 -9.48 12.85
N PRO A 115 -20.73 -8.80 13.46
CA PRO A 115 -22.11 -8.64 12.98
C PRO A 115 -22.29 -7.40 12.08
N LEU A 116 -23.12 -7.52 11.03
CA LEU A 116 -23.82 -6.36 10.47
C LEU A 116 -24.98 -6.03 11.42
N LEU A 117 -25.00 -4.83 12.00
CA LEU A 117 -25.90 -4.50 13.11
C LEU A 117 -26.75 -3.25 12.80
N LYS A 118 -28.06 -3.34 12.98
CA LYS A 118 -28.93 -2.15 13.00
C LYS A 118 -29.27 -1.72 14.44
N ARG A 119 -29.14 -0.42 14.70
CA ARG A 119 -29.64 0.24 15.93
C ARG A 119 -30.28 1.56 15.54
N GLY A 120 -31.57 1.71 15.83
CA GLY A 120 -32.33 2.88 15.38
C GLY A 120 -32.24 3.05 13.86
N GLU A 121 -31.86 4.24 13.42
CA GLU A 121 -31.70 4.61 12.00
C GLU A 121 -30.25 4.49 11.50
N VAL A 122 -29.43 3.64 12.14
CA VAL A 122 -28.02 3.43 11.80
C VAL A 122 -27.71 1.95 11.58
N ILE A 123 -26.95 1.65 10.54
CA ILE A 123 -26.32 0.37 10.25
C ILE A 123 -24.84 0.48 10.64
N PHE A 124 -24.38 -0.40 11.51
CA PHE A 124 -22.98 -0.57 11.85
C PHE A 124 -22.43 -1.73 11.03
N ALA A 125 -21.35 -1.46 10.31
CA ALA A 125 -20.62 -2.46 9.53
C ALA A 125 -19.17 -2.52 10.02
N VAL A 126 -18.68 -3.75 10.23
CA VAL A 126 -17.26 -4.03 10.43
C VAL A 126 -16.73 -4.56 9.10
N ARG A 127 -15.73 -3.88 8.53
CA ARG A 127 -15.18 -4.21 7.22
C ARG A 127 -13.66 -4.14 7.22
N ARG A 128 -12.98 -4.98 6.45
CA ARG A 128 -11.59 -4.73 6.04
C ARG A 128 -11.66 -4.10 4.66
N ARG A 129 -11.04 -2.93 4.52
CA ARG A 129 -11.02 -2.22 3.24
C ARG A 129 -10.10 -2.93 2.26
N GLU A 130 -10.32 -2.76 0.96
CA GLU A 130 -9.36 -3.28 -0.02
C GLU A 130 -7.95 -2.71 0.27
N GLY A 131 -6.96 -3.61 0.43
CA GLY A 131 -5.58 -3.25 0.75
C GLY A 131 -5.31 -2.86 2.22
N ALA A 132 -6.33 -2.84 3.08
CA ALA A 132 -6.18 -2.64 4.52
C ALA A 132 -5.57 -3.85 5.23
N ARG A 133 -4.86 -3.60 6.33
CA ARG A 133 -4.48 -4.64 7.30
C ARG A 133 -5.46 -4.69 8.47
N GLY A 134 -5.98 -3.53 8.84
CA GLY A 134 -6.92 -3.35 9.95
C GLY A 134 -8.38 -3.62 9.59
N LEU A 135 -9.24 -3.30 10.54
CA LEU A 135 -10.69 -3.25 10.38
C LEU A 135 -11.17 -1.81 10.46
N THR A 136 -12.17 -1.47 9.67
CA THR A 136 -12.91 -0.22 9.75
C THR A 136 -14.29 -0.51 10.32
N VAL A 137 -14.68 0.23 11.35
CA VAL A 137 -16.05 0.25 11.86
C VAL A 137 -16.73 1.50 11.31
N ALA A 138 -17.82 1.32 10.57
CA ALA A 138 -18.56 2.41 9.94
C ALA A 138 -19.98 2.51 10.51
N ALA A 139 -20.44 3.74 10.74
CA ALA A 139 -21.83 4.02 11.08
C ALA A 139 -22.55 4.67 9.90
N ILE A 140 -23.49 3.93 9.29
CA ILE A 140 -24.14 4.29 8.03
C ILE A 140 -25.60 4.64 8.31
N PRO A 141 -26.11 5.81 7.90
CA PRO A 141 -27.54 6.11 8.05
C PRO A 141 -28.38 5.11 7.25
N ALA A 142 -29.31 4.44 7.92
CA ALA A 142 -30.21 3.47 7.28
C ALA A 142 -31.12 4.13 6.22
N SER A 143 -31.45 5.41 6.39
CA SER A 143 -32.24 6.18 5.42
C SER A 143 -31.48 6.50 4.14
N ASP A 144 -30.14 6.54 4.18
CA ASP A 144 -29.33 6.93 3.03
C ASP A 144 -29.27 5.82 1.98
N ASN A 145 -29.45 6.20 0.71
CA ASN A 145 -29.33 5.29 -0.43
C ASN A 145 -27.92 5.32 -1.03
N GLN A 146 -27.11 6.34 -0.73
CA GLN A 146 -25.70 6.37 -1.11
C GLN A 146 -24.82 5.56 -0.15
N LEU A 147 -25.37 5.20 1.02
CA LEU A 147 -24.69 4.43 2.06
C LEU A 147 -23.37 5.09 2.52
N VAL A 148 -23.36 6.42 2.57
CA VAL A 148 -22.19 7.19 3.02
C VAL A 148 -22.11 7.10 4.55
N PRO A 149 -20.99 6.61 5.11
CA PRO A 149 -20.80 6.60 6.55
C PRO A 149 -20.86 8.01 7.15
N ARG A 150 -21.52 8.16 8.30
CA ARG A 150 -21.42 9.40 9.11
C ARG A 150 -20.06 9.55 9.75
N TRP A 151 -19.48 8.43 10.15
CA TRP A 151 -18.15 8.32 10.70
C TRP A 151 -17.60 6.92 10.45
N GLU A 152 -16.29 6.84 10.49
CA GLU A 152 -15.53 5.60 10.42
C GLU A 152 -14.43 5.62 11.49
N VAL A 153 -14.14 4.46 12.06
CA VAL A 153 -13.02 4.26 12.97
C VAL A 153 -12.17 3.11 12.45
N GLU A 154 -10.89 3.39 12.23
CA GLU A 154 -9.89 2.41 11.84
C GLU A 154 -9.32 1.73 13.09
N LEU A 155 -9.23 0.41 13.06
CA LEU A 155 -8.77 -0.46 14.14
C LEU A 155 -7.64 -1.33 13.59
N GLY A 156 -6.42 -1.12 14.08
CA GLY A 156 -5.29 -1.97 13.74
C GLY A 156 -4.74 -1.83 12.31
N GLU A 157 -4.99 -0.71 11.61
CA GLU A 157 -4.36 -0.45 10.29
C GLU A 157 -2.84 -0.30 10.37
N GLY A 158 -2.34 0.19 11.51
CA GLY A 158 -0.93 0.43 11.73
C GLY A 158 -0.35 1.55 10.83
N ALA A 159 0.93 1.81 10.99
CA ALA A 159 1.67 2.80 10.22
C ALA A 159 2.05 2.27 8.84
N SER A 160 1.92 3.10 7.80
CA SER A 160 2.47 2.88 6.46
C SER A 160 3.72 3.72 6.18
N TYR A 161 3.89 4.81 6.91
CA TYR A 161 5.05 5.69 6.79
C TYR A 161 5.50 6.22 8.15
N LEU A 162 6.81 6.35 8.26
CA LEU A 162 7.51 6.90 9.42
C LEU A 162 8.58 7.88 8.92
N GLY A 163 8.62 9.06 9.51
CA GLY A 163 9.64 10.07 9.24
C GLY A 163 9.81 11.04 10.40
N VAL A 164 10.85 11.87 10.37
CA VAL A 164 11.10 12.90 11.39
C VAL A 164 10.60 14.24 10.88
N ALA A 165 9.76 14.90 11.68
CA ALA A 165 9.34 16.27 11.46
C ALA A 165 10.48 17.25 11.80
N ALA A 166 10.41 18.47 11.29
CA ALA A 166 11.37 19.52 11.64
C ALA A 166 11.43 19.82 13.16
N SER A 167 10.35 19.57 13.91
CA SER A 167 10.32 19.68 15.37
C SER A 167 11.04 18.54 16.12
N GLY A 168 11.58 17.55 15.42
CA GLY A 168 12.16 16.33 16.02
C GLY A 168 11.14 15.27 16.43
N GLN A 169 9.83 15.56 16.33
CA GLN A 169 8.77 14.56 16.52
C GLN A 169 8.70 13.60 15.34
N LEU A 170 8.16 12.41 15.56
CA LEU A 170 7.90 11.44 14.50
C LEU A 170 6.57 11.73 13.83
N ASN A 171 6.61 11.86 12.50
CA ASN A 171 5.43 11.81 11.65
C ASN A 171 5.14 10.35 11.33
N VAL A 172 3.95 9.90 11.73
CA VAL A 172 3.47 8.53 11.51
C VAL A 172 2.18 8.63 10.72
N LEU A 173 2.19 8.13 9.49
CA LEU A 173 1.01 8.13 8.63
C LEU A 173 0.43 6.72 8.55
N THR A 174 -0.88 6.59 8.69
CA THR A 174 -1.60 5.34 8.38
C THR A 174 -1.88 5.24 6.88
N PRO A 175 -2.10 4.03 6.32
CA PRO A 175 -2.43 3.87 4.90
C PRO A 175 -3.58 4.75 4.42
N PHE A 176 -4.55 5.07 5.28
CA PHE A 176 -5.76 5.79 4.88
C PHE A 176 -5.81 7.26 5.33
N GLY A 177 -4.65 7.83 5.65
CA GLY A 177 -4.49 9.28 5.73
C GLY A 177 -4.67 9.87 7.12
N GLN A 178 -4.51 9.08 8.19
CA GLN A 178 -4.36 9.64 9.54
C GLN A 178 -2.89 9.91 9.83
N LEU A 179 -2.56 11.15 10.19
CA LEU A 179 -1.22 11.56 10.56
C LEU A 179 -1.13 11.79 12.07
N PHE A 180 -0.26 11.04 12.72
CA PHE A 180 0.08 11.21 14.12
C PHE A 180 1.43 11.90 14.25
N ARG A 181 1.55 12.81 15.22
CA ARG A 181 2.82 13.34 15.68
C ARG A 181 3.16 12.74 17.02
N VAL A 182 4.19 11.89 17.03
CA VAL A 182 4.58 11.14 18.21
C VAL A 182 5.88 11.71 18.74
N ASP A 183 5.86 12.09 20.02
CA ASP A 183 7.10 12.40 20.75
C ASP A 183 7.80 11.08 21.11
N PRO A 184 9.01 10.82 20.60
CA PRO A 184 9.76 9.59 20.87
C PRO A 184 9.91 9.30 22.37
N SER A 185 10.08 10.34 23.19
CA SER A 185 10.27 10.19 24.64
C SER A 185 9.01 9.66 25.35
N ARG A 186 7.82 10.02 24.83
CA ARG A 186 6.53 9.62 25.41
C ARG A 186 6.12 8.20 25.04
N VAL A 187 6.70 7.62 23.99
CA VAL A 187 6.39 6.23 23.61
C VAL A 187 6.79 5.25 24.72
N ARG A 188 7.92 5.51 25.40
CA ARG A 188 8.44 4.63 26.47
C ARG A 188 7.49 4.47 27.65
N SER A 189 6.67 5.49 27.95
CA SER A 189 5.72 5.46 29.07
C SER A 189 4.34 4.90 28.72
N GLY A 190 4.12 4.52 27.45
CA GLY A 190 2.78 4.30 26.91
C GLY A 190 2.07 5.63 26.69
N ALA A 191 1.86 6.00 25.44
CA ALA A 191 1.17 7.24 25.08
C ALA A 191 -0.07 6.93 24.25
N MET A 192 -1.21 7.49 24.66
CA MET A 192 -2.36 7.62 23.79
C MET A 192 -2.24 8.94 23.05
N VAL A 193 -2.17 8.88 21.72
CA VAL A 193 -2.00 10.04 20.85
C VAL A 193 -3.18 10.08 19.88
N SER A 194 -3.80 11.25 19.74
CA SER A 194 -4.83 11.47 18.72
C SER A 194 -4.19 11.90 17.40
N PRO A 195 -4.83 11.64 16.24
CA PRO A 195 -4.37 12.15 14.97
C PRO A 195 -4.19 13.68 15.04
N ALA A 196 -3.05 14.18 14.58
CA ALA A 196 -2.79 15.61 14.46
C ALA A 196 -3.45 16.19 13.20
N ALA A 197 -3.64 15.37 12.16
CA ALA A 197 -4.46 15.66 11.00
C ALA A 197 -5.00 14.37 10.38
N SER A 198 -6.06 14.49 9.59
CA SER A 198 -6.63 13.38 8.84
C SER A 198 -7.14 13.83 7.48
N VAL A 199 -6.98 12.98 6.48
CA VAL A 199 -7.59 13.13 5.15
C VAL A 199 -8.25 11.81 4.77
N ALA A 200 -9.45 11.87 4.20
CA ALA A 200 -10.17 10.67 3.78
C ALA A 200 -9.57 10.12 2.48
N MET A 201 -8.83 9.02 2.57
CA MET A 201 -8.32 8.32 1.39
C MET A 201 -9.25 7.18 1.02
N SER A 202 -9.52 7.00 -0.28
CA SER A 202 -10.22 5.81 -0.80
C SER A 202 -9.30 4.61 -0.97
N GLU A 203 -8.04 4.87 -1.32
CA GLU A 203 -6.99 3.88 -1.57
C GLU A 203 -5.83 4.07 -0.58
N PRO A 204 -5.09 3.00 -0.22
CA PRO A 204 -3.99 3.11 0.73
C PRO A 204 -2.77 3.85 0.14
N ALA A 205 -2.29 4.87 0.86
CA ALA A 205 -0.98 5.47 0.69
C ALA A 205 0.12 4.41 0.88
N SER A 206 0.75 4.03 -0.22
CA SER A 206 1.71 2.91 -0.27
C SER A 206 3.14 3.34 -0.58
N VAL A 207 3.31 4.55 -1.12
CA VAL A 207 4.62 5.10 -1.50
C VAL A 207 4.70 6.54 -1.03
N ALA A 208 5.80 6.89 -0.35
CA ALA A 208 6.16 8.25 -0.02
C ALA A 208 7.24 8.75 -1.01
N THR A 209 7.01 9.93 -1.57
CA THR A 209 7.91 10.58 -2.51
C THR A 209 8.22 11.99 -2.01
N GLN A 210 9.52 12.27 -1.83
CA GLN A 210 10.01 13.59 -1.46
C GLN A 210 10.01 14.51 -2.69
N VAL A 211 9.44 15.71 -2.57
CA VAL A 211 9.48 16.80 -3.56
C VAL A 211 9.94 18.08 -2.85
N GLY A 212 11.21 18.43 -3.01
CA GLY A 212 11.83 19.49 -2.21
C GLY A 212 11.76 19.11 -0.72
N THR A 213 11.02 19.88 0.07
CA THR A 213 10.77 19.59 1.50
C THR A 213 9.41 18.91 1.74
N THR A 214 8.55 18.84 0.73
CA THR A 214 7.21 18.25 0.80
C THR A 214 7.24 16.74 0.61
N LEU A 215 6.42 16.02 1.37
CA LEU A 215 6.18 14.60 1.18
C LEU A 215 4.85 14.39 0.45
N VAL A 216 4.88 13.57 -0.59
CA VAL A 216 3.72 13.21 -1.40
C VAL A 216 3.49 11.72 -1.31
N PHE A 217 2.30 11.32 -0.88
CA PHE A 217 1.90 9.94 -0.71
C PHE A 217 0.95 9.52 -1.81
N THR A 218 1.27 8.43 -2.51
CA THR A 218 0.44 7.86 -3.57
C THR A 218 0.27 6.36 -3.41
N GLY A 219 -0.65 5.77 -4.18
CA GLY A 219 -0.63 4.34 -4.44
C GLY A 219 0.60 3.94 -5.28
N ARG A 220 0.79 2.62 -5.47
CA ARG A 220 1.89 2.10 -6.31
C ARG A 220 1.62 2.24 -7.81
N GLN A 221 0.37 2.05 -8.22
CA GLN A 221 -0.11 2.12 -9.61
C GLN A 221 -1.59 2.52 -9.60
N GLY A 222 -2.15 2.90 -10.74
CA GLY A 222 -3.59 3.19 -10.89
C GLY A 222 -4.10 4.45 -10.17
N TYR A 223 -3.30 5.04 -9.30
CA TYR A 223 -3.68 6.13 -8.42
C TYR A 223 -4.09 7.39 -9.17
N GLN A 224 -5.14 8.04 -8.67
CA GLN A 224 -5.64 9.35 -9.16
C GLN A 224 -5.63 10.43 -8.07
N ARG A 225 -5.16 10.07 -6.88
CA ARG A 225 -5.09 10.97 -5.73
C ARG A 225 -3.71 10.90 -5.10
N ALA A 226 -3.32 11.99 -4.47
CA ALA A 226 -2.15 12.06 -3.64
C ALA A 226 -2.51 12.74 -2.32
N VAL A 227 -1.85 12.33 -1.25
CA VAL A 227 -1.86 13.07 0.00
C VAL A 227 -0.57 13.83 0.13
N ILE A 228 -0.66 15.10 0.46
CA ILE A 228 0.49 15.99 0.59
C ILE A 228 0.66 16.34 2.06
N LEU A 229 1.86 16.08 2.56
CA LEU A 229 2.32 16.55 3.85
C LEU A 229 3.34 17.67 3.62
N GLU A 230 2.92 18.90 3.92
CA GLU A 230 3.83 20.04 3.92
C GLU A 230 4.61 20.07 5.25
N PRO A 231 5.93 20.28 5.20
CA PRO A 231 6.75 20.37 6.39
C PRO A 231 6.49 21.72 7.08
N GLY A 232 6.42 21.70 8.41
CA GLY A 232 6.25 22.92 9.20
C GLY A 232 5.91 22.62 10.65
N GLU A 233 5.91 23.67 11.48
CA GLU A 233 5.49 23.57 12.89
C GLU A 233 4.02 23.16 13.00
N GLN A 234 3.15 23.63 12.11
CA GLN A 234 1.78 23.14 12.01
C GLN A 234 1.69 21.98 11.02
N VAL A 235 0.84 21.01 11.33
CA VAL A 235 0.55 19.89 10.42
C VAL A 235 -0.33 20.39 9.30
N ALA A 236 0.19 20.38 8.08
CA ALA A 236 -0.59 20.61 6.88
C ALA A 236 -0.65 19.31 6.07
N LEU A 237 -1.73 18.57 6.26
CA LEU A 237 -2.09 17.39 5.47
C LEU A 237 -3.23 17.75 4.53
N ARG A 238 -3.08 17.52 3.23
CA ARG A 238 -4.13 17.79 2.24
C ARG A 238 -4.29 16.67 1.24
N ASP A 239 -5.51 16.50 0.77
CA ASP A 239 -5.83 15.69 -0.40
C ASP A 239 -5.55 16.48 -1.68
N LEU A 240 -5.10 15.78 -2.72
CA LEU A 240 -4.95 16.33 -4.06
C LEU A 240 -5.43 15.32 -5.10
N THR A 241 -6.44 15.71 -5.88
CA THR A 241 -6.80 15.00 -7.11
C THR A 241 -5.75 15.26 -8.19
N LEU A 242 -5.20 14.18 -8.74
CA LEU A 242 -4.23 14.23 -9.84
C LEU A 242 -4.99 14.20 -11.17
N ASN A 243 -4.91 15.27 -11.94
CA ASN A 243 -5.61 15.44 -13.21
C ASN A 243 -4.88 14.70 -14.34
N ILE A 244 -4.86 13.36 -14.28
CA ILE A 244 -4.26 12.46 -15.27
C ILE A 244 -5.30 12.04 -16.33
N GLN A 245 -5.70 12.99 -17.17
CA GLN A 245 -6.87 12.86 -18.07
C GLN A 245 -6.87 11.64 -19.03
N LYS A 246 -5.70 11.07 -19.33
CA LYS A 246 -5.53 10.07 -20.41
C LYS A 246 -4.94 8.73 -19.98
N GLY A 247 -4.78 8.46 -18.69
CA GLY A 247 -4.18 7.19 -18.29
C GLY A 247 -4.16 6.94 -16.78
N GLN A 248 -3.88 5.68 -16.45
CA GLN A 248 -3.55 5.24 -15.11
C GLN A 248 -2.03 5.27 -14.93
N ALA A 249 -1.56 5.61 -13.74
CA ALA A 249 -0.15 5.53 -13.41
C ALA A 249 0.34 4.08 -13.48
N THR A 250 1.47 3.81 -14.15
CA THR A 250 2.02 2.45 -14.27
C THR A 250 3.13 2.16 -13.28
N ALA A 251 3.67 3.19 -12.63
CA ALA A 251 4.73 3.08 -11.64
C ALA A 251 4.56 4.10 -10.51
N PRO A 252 5.25 3.89 -9.37
CA PRO A 252 5.33 4.89 -8.32
C PRO A 252 5.84 6.23 -8.84
N ALA A 253 5.29 7.31 -8.31
CA ALA A 253 5.71 8.64 -8.68
C ALA A 253 7.13 8.98 -8.18
N SER A 254 7.78 9.92 -8.85
CA SER A 254 9.08 10.48 -8.45
C SER A 254 9.01 12.00 -8.31
N GLY A 255 9.71 12.55 -7.33
CA GLY A 255 9.79 14.00 -7.15
C GLY A 255 10.80 14.60 -8.12
N PHE A 256 10.39 15.62 -8.86
CA PHE A 256 11.25 16.26 -9.86
C PHE A 256 10.96 17.76 -9.91
N GLN A 257 12.01 18.56 -9.73
CA GLN A 257 11.86 20.00 -9.52
C GLN A 257 10.83 20.23 -8.39
N ASN A 258 9.83 21.08 -8.61
CA ASN A 258 8.77 21.37 -7.65
C ASN A 258 7.46 20.59 -7.92
N GLY A 259 7.57 19.43 -8.57
CA GLY A 259 6.42 18.65 -9.02
C GLY A 259 6.59 17.15 -8.89
N LEU A 260 5.54 16.44 -9.27
CA LEU A 260 5.44 14.99 -9.23
C LEU A 260 5.49 14.41 -10.65
N LEU A 261 6.51 13.62 -10.97
CA LEU A 261 6.55 12.82 -12.20
C LEU A 261 5.65 11.61 -12.05
N VAL A 262 4.69 11.49 -12.97
CA VAL A 262 3.77 10.36 -13.05
C VAL A 262 3.87 9.74 -14.44
N PRO A 263 4.40 8.52 -14.57
CA PRO A 263 4.38 7.80 -15.84
C PRO A 263 3.04 7.11 -16.05
N LEU A 264 2.46 7.28 -17.24
CA LEU A 264 1.10 6.85 -17.57
C LEU A 264 1.09 5.69 -18.56
N LYS A 265 0.04 4.86 -18.43
CA LYS A 265 -0.23 3.71 -19.31
C LYS A 265 -0.42 4.08 -20.80
N SER A 266 -0.73 5.35 -21.07
CA SER A 266 -0.82 5.92 -22.42
C SER A 266 0.54 6.12 -23.10
N GLY A 267 1.64 5.90 -22.38
CA GLY A 267 2.99 6.18 -22.88
C GLY A 267 3.49 7.59 -22.57
N GLU A 268 2.68 8.43 -21.93
CA GLU A 268 3.10 9.77 -21.51
C GLU A 268 3.76 9.76 -20.13
N VAL A 269 4.74 10.65 -19.92
CA VAL A 269 5.22 11.02 -18.58
C VAL A 269 4.81 12.46 -18.32
N VAL A 270 4.03 12.70 -17.27
CA VAL A 270 3.53 14.02 -16.90
C VAL A 270 4.27 14.54 -15.66
N LEU A 271 4.54 15.85 -15.61
CA LEU A 271 5.02 16.54 -14.40
C LEU A 271 3.89 17.37 -13.80
N LEU A 272 3.31 16.89 -12.71
CA LEU A 272 2.17 17.51 -12.05
C LEU A 272 2.61 18.56 -11.03
N ASP A 273 1.89 19.69 -11.00
CA ASP A 273 2.01 20.72 -9.98
C ASP A 273 1.32 20.27 -8.69
N LEU A 274 2.00 20.37 -7.55
CA LEU A 274 1.49 19.90 -6.26
C LEU A 274 0.37 20.78 -5.67
N LYS A 275 0.11 21.98 -6.22
CA LYS A 275 -1.00 22.83 -5.75
C LYS A 275 -2.28 22.55 -6.53
N ARG A 276 -2.17 22.27 -7.83
CA ARG A 276 -3.33 22.11 -8.74
C ARG A 276 -3.61 20.66 -9.15
N GLY A 277 -2.64 19.76 -9.01
CA GLY A 277 -2.72 18.38 -9.49
C GLY A 277 -2.72 18.25 -11.01
N SER A 278 -2.61 19.36 -11.75
CA SER A 278 -2.56 19.40 -13.21
C SER A 278 -1.11 19.47 -13.71
N ALA A 279 -0.90 19.11 -14.97
CA ALA A 279 0.41 19.22 -15.62
C ALA A 279 0.97 20.67 -15.53
N SER A 280 2.23 20.79 -15.11
CA SER A 280 2.96 22.05 -14.99
C SER A 280 3.70 22.45 -16.27
N VAL A 281 3.93 21.47 -17.16
CA VAL A 281 4.59 21.57 -18.46
C VAL A 281 3.94 20.58 -19.42
N ALA A 282 4.16 20.73 -20.73
CA ALA A 282 3.71 19.71 -21.68
C ALA A 282 4.44 18.36 -21.43
N PRO A 283 3.73 17.22 -21.50
CA PRO A 283 4.28 15.91 -21.14
C PRO A 283 5.38 15.45 -22.09
N PHE A 284 6.17 14.49 -21.62
CA PHE A 284 7.05 13.71 -22.48
C PHE A 284 6.21 12.61 -23.14
N HIS A 285 6.27 12.52 -24.46
CA HIS A 285 5.50 11.56 -25.25
C HIS A 285 6.44 10.97 -26.32
N PRO A 286 7.17 9.88 -26.01
CA PRO A 286 7.94 9.17 -27.02
C PRO A 286 6.99 8.52 -28.04
N PRO A 287 7.46 8.17 -29.24
CA PRO A 287 6.63 7.48 -30.23
C PRO A 287 6.00 6.21 -29.65
N VAL A 288 4.67 6.08 -29.75
CA VAL A 288 3.89 4.92 -29.30
C VAL A 288 2.88 4.58 -30.40
N ALA A 289 2.74 3.30 -30.74
CA ALA A 289 1.74 2.89 -31.74
C ALA A 289 0.32 3.12 -31.22
N ALA A 290 -0.64 3.38 -32.12
CA ALA A 290 -2.03 3.62 -31.73
C ALA A 290 -2.58 2.43 -30.91
N GLY A 291 -3.11 2.72 -29.72
CA GLY A 291 -3.68 1.71 -28.81
C GLY A 291 -2.65 0.89 -28.01
N GLN A 292 -1.35 1.09 -28.23
CA GLN A 292 -0.32 0.41 -27.45
C GLN A 292 -0.26 0.95 -26.01
N GLN A 293 -0.26 0.03 -25.04
CA GLN A 293 -0.10 0.35 -23.62
C GLN A 293 1.38 0.25 -23.25
N VAL A 294 1.87 1.24 -22.50
CA VAL A 294 3.26 1.28 -22.03
C VAL A 294 3.28 1.02 -20.53
N THR A 295 4.18 0.13 -20.10
CA THR A 295 4.48 -0.07 -18.68
C THR A 295 5.84 0.54 -18.40
N TRP A 296 5.84 1.63 -17.65
CA TRP A 296 7.07 2.31 -17.23
C TRP A 296 7.64 1.74 -15.93
N GLY A 297 8.94 1.89 -15.74
CA GLY A 297 9.58 1.85 -14.43
C GLY A 297 9.43 3.17 -13.66
N ARG A 298 9.90 3.19 -12.41
CA ARG A 298 10.04 4.41 -11.61
C ARG A 298 11.18 5.27 -12.16
N ALA A 299 10.91 6.53 -12.42
CA ALA A 299 11.92 7.48 -12.88
C ALA A 299 12.99 7.70 -11.79
N ALA A 300 14.27 7.63 -12.16
CA ALA A 300 15.39 8.03 -11.31
C ALA A 300 15.81 9.47 -11.64
N VAL A 301 15.77 10.35 -10.65
CA VAL A 301 16.11 11.77 -10.81
C VAL A 301 17.57 11.98 -10.47
N PHE A 302 18.29 12.70 -11.33
CA PHE A 302 19.69 13.05 -11.10
C PHE A 302 19.83 13.99 -9.89
N PRO A 303 20.97 13.98 -9.17
CA PRO A 303 21.11 14.78 -7.94
C PRO A 303 20.93 16.29 -8.15
N ASP A 304 21.24 16.81 -9.34
CA ASP A 304 21.02 18.23 -9.69
C ASP A 304 19.55 18.61 -9.92
N GLY A 305 18.63 17.63 -9.95
CA GLY A 305 17.19 17.83 -10.14
C GLY A 305 16.79 18.39 -11.51
N LYS A 306 17.69 18.41 -12.50
CA LYS A 306 17.43 19.00 -13.83
C LYS A 306 16.94 18.00 -14.85
N GLU A 307 17.36 16.76 -14.70
CA GLU A 307 17.06 15.66 -15.60
C GLU A 307 16.62 14.44 -14.79
N PHE A 308 15.98 13.49 -15.47
CA PHE A 308 15.70 12.18 -14.94
C PHE A 308 15.88 11.13 -16.03
N VAL A 309 15.96 9.87 -15.61
CA VAL A 309 15.99 8.71 -16.51
C VAL A 309 14.82 7.79 -16.20
N ILE A 310 14.23 7.22 -17.25
CA ILE A 310 13.10 6.30 -17.13
C ILE A 310 13.17 5.23 -18.22
N ALA A 311 12.83 3.99 -17.87
CA ALA A 311 12.78 2.86 -18.79
C ALA A 311 11.34 2.35 -18.98
N ASP A 312 11.05 1.75 -20.12
CA ASP A 312 9.77 1.10 -20.40
C ASP A 312 9.90 -0.38 -20.78
N ASN A 313 8.76 -1.06 -20.88
CA ASN A 313 8.64 -2.45 -21.32
C ASN A 313 8.89 -2.68 -22.83
N ARG A 314 9.28 -1.64 -23.57
CA ARG A 314 9.64 -1.70 -24.99
C ARG A 314 11.16 -1.66 -25.17
N ARG A 315 11.90 -1.90 -24.08
CA ARG A 315 13.37 -1.88 -24.05
C ARG A 315 13.93 -0.53 -24.47
N GLN A 316 13.28 0.56 -24.06
CA GLN A 316 13.80 1.91 -24.27
C GLN A 316 14.18 2.55 -22.93
N LEU A 317 15.34 3.20 -22.90
CA LEU A 317 15.81 4.02 -21.79
C LEU A 317 15.90 5.47 -22.26
N PHE A 318 15.19 6.37 -21.58
CA PHE A 318 15.15 7.79 -21.94
C PHE A 318 15.74 8.64 -20.83
N LYS A 319 16.64 9.57 -21.19
CA LYS A 319 17.03 10.70 -20.36
C LYS A 319 16.19 11.89 -20.77
N VAL A 320 15.47 12.46 -19.82
CA VAL A 320 14.47 13.51 -20.06
C VAL A 320 14.78 14.72 -19.20
N GLY A 321 14.62 15.90 -19.77
CA GLY A 321 14.82 17.19 -19.10
C GLY A 321 13.70 18.18 -19.43
N VAL A 322 13.69 19.33 -18.76
CA VAL A 322 12.75 20.41 -19.07
C VAL A 322 13.36 21.35 -20.10
N LYS A 323 12.73 21.46 -21.27
CA LYS A 323 13.08 22.44 -22.30
C LYS A 323 12.15 23.64 -22.21
N ALA A 324 12.68 24.87 -22.34
CA ALA A 324 11.89 26.09 -22.19
C ALA A 324 11.15 26.51 -23.49
N ARG A 325 11.62 26.07 -24.66
CA ARG A 325 11.13 26.51 -25.98
C ARG A 325 10.81 25.32 -26.89
N PRO A 326 9.81 25.42 -27.80
CA PRO A 326 8.96 26.59 -28.06
C PRO A 326 7.89 26.84 -26.98
N ARG A 327 7.52 25.80 -26.23
CA ARG A 327 6.78 25.90 -24.96
C ARG A 327 7.51 25.06 -23.93
N ARG A 328 7.30 25.34 -22.65
CA ARG A 328 7.92 24.55 -21.58
C ARG A 328 7.39 23.12 -21.60
N ASN A 329 8.26 22.14 -21.86
CA ASN A 329 7.89 20.74 -21.99
C ASN A 329 8.97 19.81 -21.43
N LEU A 330 8.56 18.60 -21.06
CA LEU A 330 9.50 17.50 -20.89
C LEU A 330 9.95 17.03 -22.28
N ALA A 331 11.25 16.92 -22.48
CA ALA A 331 11.85 16.57 -23.76
C ALA A 331 12.96 15.55 -23.57
N GLU A 332 13.09 14.66 -24.54
CA GLU A 332 14.24 13.77 -24.65
C GLU A 332 15.53 14.58 -24.75
N VAL A 333 16.52 14.18 -23.96
CA VAL A 333 17.90 14.66 -24.00
C VAL A 333 18.80 13.60 -24.61
N ALA A 334 18.57 12.34 -24.28
CA ALA A 334 19.23 11.17 -24.87
C ALA A 334 18.29 9.96 -24.76
N ALA A 335 18.50 8.97 -25.62
CA ALA A 335 17.81 7.68 -25.56
C ALA A 335 18.78 6.54 -25.89
N ALA A 336 18.51 5.36 -25.34
CA ALA A 336 19.20 4.13 -25.67
C ALA A 336 18.20 2.98 -25.81
N GLU A 337 18.47 2.10 -26.78
CA GLU A 337 17.78 0.83 -26.89
C GLU A 337 18.48 -0.21 -26.02
N LEU A 338 17.70 -0.94 -25.24
CA LEU A 338 18.17 -1.95 -24.33
C LEU A 338 18.12 -3.32 -25.01
N GLN A 339 19.10 -4.18 -24.74
CA GLN A 339 19.07 -5.56 -25.24
C GLN A 339 17.91 -6.34 -24.60
N ASP A 340 17.71 -6.12 -23.30
CA ASP A 340 16.65 -6.72 -22.49
C ASP A 340 15.96 -5.70 -21.59
N ASN A 341 14.87 -6.11 -20.94
CA ASN A 341 14.14 -5.24 -20.03
C ASN A 341 14.92 -5.07 -18.72
N LEU A 342 15.02 -3.82 -18.27
CA LEU A 342 15.45 -3.50 -16.91
C LEU A 342 14.29 -3.72 -15.93
N ARG A 343 14.63 -4.07 -14.68
CA ARG A 343 13.67 -4.03 -13.57
C ARG A 343 13.12 -2.61 -13.39
N PRO A 344 11.91 -2.45 -12.82
CA PRO A 344 11.25 -1.15 -12.74
C PRO A 344 11.99 -0.09 -11.91
N GLN A 345 12.97 -0.45 -11.08
CA GLN A 345 13.71 0.48 -10.23
C GLN A 345 15.06 0.83 -10.84
N LEU A 346 15.31 2.14 -10.98
CA LEU A 346 16.58 2.71 -11.42
C LEU A 346 17.19 3.58 -10.32
N ALA A 347 18.50 3.80 -10.38
CA ALA A 347 19.19 4.82 -9.59
C ALA A 347 20.05 5.71 -10.51
N ALA A 348 20.26 6.97 -10.13
CA ALA A 348 21.03 7.93 -10.92
C ALA A 348 21.91 8.80 -10.02
N THR A 349 23.24 8.71 -10.19
CA THR A 349 24.26 9.58 -9.56
C THR A 349 24.63 10.70 -10.52
N ASP A 350 25.59 11.57 -10.16
CA ASP A 350 25.94 12.74 -10.98
C ASP A 350 26.38 12.39 -12.41
N ASP A 351 27.00 11.22 -12.61
CA ASP A 351 27.63 10.82 -13.86
C ASP A 351 27.18 9.45 -14.40
N ARG A 352 26.39 8.68 -13.64
CA ARG A 352 25.95 7.33 -13.99
C ARG A 352 24.46 7.09 -13.75
N VAL A 353 23.93 6.12 -14.48
CA VAL A 353 22.61 5.53 -14.27
C VAL A 353 22.80 4.03 -14.04
N TYR A 354 21.99 3.46 -13.14
CA TYR A 354 22.07 2.07 -12.72
C TYR A 354 20.71 1.42 -12.91
N GLY A 355 20.68 0.28 -13.61
CA GLY A 355 19.50 -0.54 -13.78
C GLY A 355 19.86 -2.02 -13.67
N VAL A 356 18.94 -2.83 -13.14
CA VAL A 356 19.16 -4.27 -12.99
C VAL A 356 18.47 -5.00 -14.13
N GLN A 357 19.18 -5.92 -14.77
CA GLN A 357 18.66 -6.86 -15.73
C GLN A 357 18.62 -8.25 -15.09
N SER A 358 17.49 -8.95 -15.23
CA SER A 358 17.37 -10.31 -14.68
C SER A 358 17.79 -11.38 -15.67
N GLY A 359 18.61 -12.31 -15.19
CA GLY A 359 19.07 -13.49 -15.92
C GLY A 359 18.52 -14.80 -15.32
N ALA A 360 18.74 -15.92 -16.01
CA ALA A 360 18.20 -17.23 -15.64
C ALA A 360 18.77 -17.82 -14.33
N GLY A 361 19.84 -17.23 -13.78
CA GLY A 361 20.43 -17.64 -12.49
C GLY A 361 21.21 -16.54 -11.76
N ALA A 362 21.41 -15.38 -12.39
CA ALA A 362 22.16 -14.26 -11.87
C ALA A 362 21.55 -12.97 -12.42
N ASP A 363 21.44 -11.94 -11.58
CA ASP A 363 21.11 -10.59 -12.04
C ASP A 363 22.40 -9.83 -12.42
N THR A 364 22.30 -8.95 -13.41
CA THR A 364 23.39 -8.06 -13.83
C THR A 364 22.99 -6.62 -13.58
N LEU A 365 23.84 -5.84 -12.91
CA LEU A 365 23.71 -4.38 -12.88
C LEU A 365 24.32 -3.80 -14.15
N ILE A 366 23.49 -3.14 -14.94
CA ILE A 366 23.91 -2.37 -16.10
C ILE A 366 24.16 -0.93 -15.64
N VAL A 367 25.38 -0.46 -15.86
CA VAL A 367 25.81 0.90 -15.54
C VAL A 367 25.88 1.68 -16.84
N PHE A 368 25.12 2.77 -16.96
CA PHE A 368 25.11 3.64 -18.13
C PHE A 368 25.80 4.98 -17.83
N ARG A 369 26.44 5.56 -18.83
CA ARG A 369 26.97 6.93 -18.77
C ARG A 369 25.81 7.93 -18.85
N ARG A 370 25.79 8.95 -17.98
CA ARG A 370 24.75 9.99 -18.01
C ARG A 370 24.68 10.73 -19.34
N GLN A 371 25.80 10.94 -20.02
CA GLN A 371 25.87 11.82 -21.20
C GLN A 371 25.00 11.31 -22.35
N ASP A 372 25.20 10.05 -22.75
CA ASP A 372 24.60 9.45 -23.95
C ASP A 372 23.83 8.15 -23.65
N LEU A 373 23.73 7.74 -22.38
CA LEU A 373 23.16 6.46 -21.96
C LEU A 373 23.86 5.23 -22.56
N GLY A 374 25.12 5.37 -23.02
CA GLY A 374 25.92 4.23 -23.41
C GLY A 374 26.33 3.39 -22.20
N ILE A 375 26.38 2.07 -22.36
CA ILE A 375 26.83 1.14 -21.31
C ILE A 375 28.29 1.47 -20.95
N ALA A 376 28.53 1.73 -19.68
CA ALA A 376 29.84 1.96 -19.08
C ALA A 376 30.42 0.65 -18.53
N ALA A 377 29.59 -0.17 -17.89
CA ALA A 377 29.96 -1.45 -17.31
C ALA A 377 28.74 -2.35 -17.15
N GLU A 378 29.00 -3.65 -17.08
CA GLU A 378 28.06 -4.70 -16.72
C GLU A 378 28.66 -5.46 -15.55
N LEU A 379 27.97 -5.44 -14.41
CA LEU A 379 28.44 -6.06 -13.18
C LEU A 379 27.53 -7.25 -12.87
N PRO A 380 27.97 -8.50 -13.16
CA PRO A 380 27.20 -9.68 -12.81
C PRO A 380 27.26 -9.92 -11.30
N PHE A 381 26.17 -10.44 -10.73
CA PHE A 381 26.08 -10.83 -9.32
C PHE A 381 25.66 -12.28 -9.16
N ASP A 382 26.13 -12.91 -8.09
CA ASP A 382 25.68 -14.23 -7.71
C ASP A 382 24.28 -14.11 -7.07
N GLY A 383 23.27 -14.66 -7.76
CA GLY A 383 21.88 -14.65 -7.32
C GLY A 383 21.07 -13.42 -7.77
N ALA A 384 19.84 -13.35 -7.26
CA ALA A 384 18.90 -12.29 -7.59
C ALA A 384 19.10 -11.07 -6.69
N ILE A 385 19.07 -9.88 -7.28
CA ILE A 385 19.00 -8.62 -6.54
C ILE A 385 17.56 -8.47 -6.06
N GLU A 386 17.35 -8.50 -4.76
CA GLU A 386 16.03 -8.46 -4.13
C GLU A 386 15.64 -7.05 -3.67
N TRP A 387 16.63 -6.17 -3.51
CA TRP A 387 16.42 -4.78 -3.13
C TRP A 387 17.38 -3.83 -3.85
N GLY A 388 16.89 -2.65 -4.22
CA GLY A 388 17.64 -1.65 -4.98
C GLY A 388 17.48 -1.82 -6.50
N PRO A 389 18.23 -1.04 -7.29
CA PRO A 389 19.26 -0.09 -6.90
C PRO A 389 18.68 1.17 -6.22
N SER A 390 19.35 1.65 -5.18
CA SER A 390 18.95 2.83 -4.40
C SER A 390 20.14 3.76 -4.16
N ARG A 391 19.99 5.06 -4.44
CA ARG A 391 21.07 6.05 -4.29
C ARG A 391 21.19 6.58 -2.87
N PHE A 392 22.42 6.65 -2.36
CA PHE A 392 22.82 7.31 -1.12
C PHE A 392 24.08 8.16 -1.37
N GLY A 393 23.89 9.44 -1.70
CA GLY A 393 24.99 10.29 -2.15
C GLY A 393 25.49 9.85 -3.53
N ASP A 394 26.79 9.54 -3.62
CA ASP A 394 27.47 8.98 -4.80
C ASP A 394 27.48 7.44 -4.81
N LEU A 395 27.00 6.82 -3.72
CA LEU A 395 26.89 5.38 -3.56
C LEU A 395 25.55 4.88 -4.09
N VAL A 396 25.55 3.72 -4.73
CA VAL A 396 24.33 2.97 -5.07
C VAL A 396 24.35 1.65 -4.33
N LEU A 397 23.33 1.43 -3.52
CA LEU A 397 23.15 0.22 -2.73
C LEU A 397 22.17 -0.73 -3.39
N MET A 398 22.47 -2.01 -3.27
CA MET A 398 21.64 -3.13 -3.67
C MET A 398 21.79 -4.25 -2.63
N ALA A 399 20.86 -5.20 -2.62
CA ALA A 399 21.03 -6.39 -1.81
C ALA A 399 20.49 -7.63 -2.53
N THR A 400 21.18 -8.76 -2.33
CA THR A 400 20.66 -10.10 -2.59
C THR A 400 19.99 -10.64 -1.32
N SER A 401 19.63 -11.92 -1.29
CA SER A 401 19.21 -12.58 -0.05
C SER A 401 20.33 -12.70 0.98
N GLU A 402 21.59 -12.64 0.55
CA GLU A 402 22.76 -12.97 1.37
C GLU A 402 23.68 -11.78 1.59
N GLU A 403 23.69 -10.78 0.70
CA GLU A 403 24.69 -9.72 0.72
C GLU A 403 24.07 -8.33 0.53
N LEU A 404 24.65 -7.34 1.20
CA LEU A 404 24.52 -5.93 0.91
C LEU A 404 25.71 -5.49 0.06
N ILE A 405 25.42 -4.84 -1.07
CA ILE A 405 26.40 -4.51 -2.09
C ILE A 405 26.36 -3.01 -2.34
N ALA A 406 27.55 -2.40 -2.41
CA ALA A 406 27.68 -1.00 -2.76
C ALA A 406 28.50 -0.79 -4.02
N VAL A 407 27.99 0.05 -4.91
CA VAL A 407 28.60 0.41 -6.19
C VAL A 407 28.85 1.91 -6.21
N ARG A 408 30.02 2.30 -6.74
CA ARG A 408 30.38 3.71 -7.01
C ARG A 408 31.01 3.79 -8.39
N GLY A 409 30.47 4.65 -9.25
CA GLY A 409 30.87 4.72 -10.65
C GLY A 409 30.51 3.41 -11.35
N ASP A 410 31.52 2.66 -11.81
CA ASP A 410 31.42 1.43 -12.58
C ASP A 410 31.96 0.20 -11.85
N ARG A 411 32.13 0.28 -10.52
CA ARG A 411 32.71 -0.81 -9.72
C ARG A 411 31.98 -1.01 -8.40
N VAL A 412 31.98 -2.26 -7.95
CA VAL A 412 31.67 -2.63 -6.57
C VAL A 412 32.78 -2.07 -5.68
N VAL A 413 32.41 -1.30 -4.67
CA VAL A 413 33.37 -0.73 -3.70
C VAL A 413 33.47 -1.55 -2.43
N TRP A 414 32.40 -2.23 -2.04
CA TRP A 414 32.39 -3.21 -0.96
C TRP A 414 31.14 -4.10 -1.07
N THR A 415 31.26 -5.27 -0.48
CA THR A 415 30.20 -6.25 -0.27
C THR A 415 30.23 -6.68 1.19
N THR A 416 29.08 -6.94 1.79
CA THR A 416 28.99 -7.35 3.19
C THR A 416 27.83 -8.29 3.40
N ASP A 417 28.06 -9.39 4.12
CA ASP A 417 27.05 -10.37 4.46
C ASP A 417 25.86 -9.72 5.18
N SER A 418 24.66 -10.04 4.73
CA SER A 418 23.41 -9.60 5.34
C SER A 418 23.20 -10.34 6.66
N PRO A 419 23.08 -9.64 7.79
CA PRO A 419 22.91 -10.28 9.10
C PRO A 419 21.51 -10.87 9.32
N ALA A 420 20.52 -10.59 8.46
CA ALA A 420 19.13 -11.02 8.66
C ALA A 420 18.26 -11.04 7.38
N GLY A 421 18.83 -11.45 6.24
CA GLY A 421 18.08 -11.67 5.00
C GLY A 421 17.79 -10.39 4.22
N LEU A 422 16.56 -10.21 3.72
CA LEU A 422 16.22 -9.11 2.81
C LEU A 422 16.26 -7.74 3.47
N VAL A 423 16.65 -6.71 2.72
CA VAL A 423 16.61 -5.32 3.18
C VAL A 423 15.16 -4.81 3.17
N ALA A 424 14.68 -4.36 4.33
CA ALA A 424 13.41 -3.64 4.47
C ALA A 424 13.54 -2.17 4.08
N GLY A 425 14.70 -1.57 4.32
CA GLY A 425 15.04 -0.23 3.86
C GLY A 425 16.32 0.29 4.51
N VAL A 426 16.80 1.41 3.99
CA VAL A 426 18.05 2.05 4.42
C VAL A 426 17.77 3.53 4.66
N SER A 427 18.30 4.09 5.75
CA SER A 427 18.37 5.53 5.94
C SER A 427 19.76 6.06 5.61
N GLY A 428 19.81 7.32 5.18
CA GLY A 428 21.05 8.00 4.80
C GLY A 428 22.11 8.02 5.90
N PRO A 429 23.34 8.44 5.57
CA PRO A 429 24.46 8.31 6.47
C PRO A 429 24.24 9.13 7.74
N ASP A 430 24.11 8.44 8.87
CA ASP A 430 24.16 9.01 10.21
C ASP A 430 25.58 8.83 10.74
N GLN A 431 26.31 9.93 10.94
CA GLN A 431 27.70 9.91 11.40
C GLN A 431 28.60 8.96 10.58
N GLY A 432 28.46 8.97 9.25
CA GLY A 432 29.22 8.11 8.32
C GLY A 432 28.72 6.67 8.20
N HIS A 433 27.63 6.30 8.88
CA HIS A 433 27.04 4.97 8.80
C HIS A 433 25.70 4.97 8.08
N LEU A 434 25.53 4.05 7.14
CA LEU A 434 24.22 3.66 6.64
C LEU A 434 23.52 2.83 7.71
N VAL A 435 22.28 3.19 8.06
CA VAL A 435 21.47 2.37 8.96
C VAL A 435 20.53 1.54 8.11
N VAL A 436 20.70 0.22 8.18
CA VAL A 436 20.02 -0.75 7.31
C VAL A 436 19.09 -1.60 8.16
N ALA A 437 17.81 -1.58 7.85
CA ALA A 437 16.83 -2.48 8.46
C ALA A 437 16.60 -3.69 7.55
N PHE A 438 16.52 -4.87 8.15
CA PHE A 438 16.30 -6.14 7.47
C PHE A 438 14.94 -6.72 7.85
N THR A 439 14.27 -7.39 6.91
CA THR A 439 12.94 -7.96 7.10
C THR A 439 12.93 -9.03 8.20
N GLY A 440 14.05 -9.71 8.43
CA GLY A 440 14.25 -10.67 9.52
C GLY A 440 14.32 -10.07 10.93
N GLY A 441 14.09 -8.75 11.09
CA GLY A 441 14.02 -8.11 12.41
C GLY A 441 15.37 -7.72 13.00
N LYS A 442 16.33 -7.31 12.15
CA LYS A 442 17.59 -6.69 12.61
C LYS A 442 17.79 -5.33 11.96
N VAL A 443 18.55 -4.49 12.66
CA VAL A 443 19.06 -3.21 12.16
C VAL A 443 20.57 -3.21 12.31
N ALA A 444 21.29 -2.89 11.24
CA ALA A 444 22.74 -2.79 11.23
C ALA A 444 23.23 -1.37 10.91
N TRP A 445 24.33 -0.98 11.52
CA TRP A 445 25.08 0.23 11.19
C TRP A 445 26.28 -0.18 10.34
N VAL A 446 26.20 0.17 9.07
CA VAL A 446 27.19 -0.19 8.05
C VAL A 446 28.00 1.05 7.74
N ASN A 447 29.32 1.02 7.95
CA ASN A 447 30.16 2.15 7.57
C ASN A 447 30.08 2.35 6.05
N ALA A 448 29.69 3.55 5.61
CA ALA A 448 29.42 3.83 4.20
C ALA A 448 30.69 3.74 3.32
N ALA A 449 31.87 3.89 3.91
CA ALA A 449 33.14 3.90 3.20
C ALA A 449 33.63 2.50 2.84
N ASP A 450 33.48 1.53 3.74
CA ASP A 450 34.09 0.20 3.65
C ASP A 450 33.12 -0.97 3.82
N GLY A 451 31.84 -0.72 4.08
CA GLY A 451 30.82 -1.75 4.27
C GLY A 451 30.87 -2.42 5.65
N LYS A 452 31.81 -2.07 6.52
CA LYS A 452 31.96 -2.77 7.81
C LYS A 452 30.74 -2.53 8.70
N ILE A 453 30.10 -3.62 9.13
CA ILE A 453 29.07 -3.57 10.17
C ILE A 453 29.76 -3.26 11.51
N THR A 454 29.42 -2.12 12.10
CA THR A 454 29.97 -1.69 13.39
C THR A 454 29.05 -2.03 14.55
N ARG A 455 27.74 -2.12 14.30
CA ARG A 455 26.70 -2.38 15.31
C ARG A 455 25.54 -3.14 14.69
N VAL A 456 24.91 -4.01 15.49
CA VAL A 456 23.66 -4.69 15.14
C VAL A 456 22.73 -4.66 16.33
N ALA A 457 21.46 -4.37 16.08
CA ALA A 457 20.39 -4.49 17.06
C ALA A 457 19.26 -5.36 16.50
N ALA A 458 18.57 -6.08 17.37
CA ALA A 458 17.42 -6.88 17.00
C ALA A 458 16.12 -6.16 17.38
N SER A 459 15.10 -6.28 16.53
CA SER A 459 13.72 -5.97 16.88
C SER A 459 13.01 -7.22 17.38
N ALA A 460 11.90 -7.03 18.10
CA ALA A 460 11.06 -8.14 18.56
C ALA A 460 10.23 -8.78 17.43
N GLU A 461 10.09 -8.09 16.30
CA GLU A 461 9.23 -8.48 15.19
C GLU A 461 9.89 -8.17 13.84
N PRO A 462 9.45 -8.84 12.75
CA PRO A 462 9.85 -8.50 11.38
C PRO A 462 9.60 -7.04 11.02
N ILE A 463 10.49 -6.44 10.24
CA ILE A 463 10.49 -5.01 9.88
C ILE A 463 10.03 -4.82 8.42
N VAL A 464 9.27 -3.76 8.15
CA VAL A 464 8.74 -3.45 6.80
C VAL A 464 9.04 -2.02 6.30
N SER A 465 9.81 -1.23 7.05
CA SER A 465 10.17 0.13 6.67
C SER A 465 11.68 0.38 6.69
N ALA A 466 12.09 1.47 6.04
CA ALA A 466 13.38 2.06 6.32
C ALA A 466 13.47 2.50 7.80
N PRO A 467 14.66 2.42 8.41
CA PRO A 467 14.87 2.90 9.78
C PRO A 467 14.83 4.42 9.85
N VAL A 468 14.44 4.95 11.00
CA VAL A 468 14.51 6.38 11.29
C VAL A 468 15.29 6.57 12.59
N VAL A 469 16.48 7.16 12.49
CA VAL A 469 17.33 7.43 13.66
C VAL A 469 16.78 8.62 14.43
N VAL A 470 16.60 8.46 15.74
CA VAL A 470 16.03 9.46 16.64
C VAL A 470 16.79 9.43 17.96
N GLY A 471 17.75 10.33 18.12
CA GLY A 471 18.59 10.37 19.32
C GLY A 471 19.37 9.06 19.52
N ASP A 472 19.15 8.40 20.65
CA ASP A 472 19.77 7.13 21.03
C ASP A 472 18.97 5.89 20.56
N GLN A 473 17.97 6.06 19.69
CA GLN A 473 17.11 4.98 19.22
C GLN A 473 16.91 5.00 17.70
N VAL A 474 16.43 3.88 17.19
CA VAL A 474 15.90 3.73 15.84
C VAL A 474 14.43 3.39 15.93
N ALA A 475 13.61 4.21 15.28
CA ALA A 475 12.19 3.95 15.09
C ALA A 475 11.97 3.19 13.77
N LEU A 476 11.07 2.21 13.80
CA LEU A 476 10.77 1.30 12.68
C LEU A 476 9.26 1.03 12.63
N ILE A 477 8.79 0.53 11.49
CA ILE A 477 7.46 -0.06 11.35
C ILE A 477 7.61 -1.58 11.32
N GLY A 478 6.97 -2.26 12.27
CA GLY A 478 6.86 -3.72 12.31
C GLY A 478 5.87 -4.25 11.28
N TYR A 479 5.90 -5.55 11.00
CA TYR A 479 4.99 -6.18 10.03
C TYR A 479 3.51 -5.97 10.37
N GLY A 480 3.15 -5.91 11.66
CA GLY A 480 1.80 -5.59 12.12
C GLY A 480 1.40 -4.11 11.99
N GLY A 481 2.30 -3.24 11.52
CA GLY A 481 2.11 -1.79 11.44
C GLY A 481 2.27 -1.08 12.79
N ASN A 482 2.73 -1.79 13.81
CA ASN A 482 3.19 -1.24 15.08
C ASN A 482 4.49 -0.43 14.90
N LEU A 483 4.65 0.60 15.73
CA LEU A 483 5.90 1.33 15.83
C LEU A 483 6.84 0.60 16.79
N LEU A 484 8.03 0.27 16.32
CA LEU A 484 9.08 -0.38 17.10
C LEU A 484 10.18 0.64 17.39
N PHE A 485 10.72 0.61 18.61
CA PHE A 485 11.86 1.43 19.01
C PHE A 485 12.97 0.51 19.49
N VAL A 486 14.10 0.56 18.79
CA VAL A 486 15.28 -0.25 19.09
C VAL A 486 16.39 0.68 19.57
N PRO A 487 17.04 0.42 20.72
CA PRO A 487 18.15 1.24 21.18
C PRO A 487 19.33 1.13 20.21
N VAL A 488 20.02 2.24 19.98
CA VAL A 488 21.30 2.27 19.26
C VAL A 488 22.35 1.63 20.18
N PRO A 489 22.97 0.50 19.81
CA PRO A 489 24.01 -0.08 20.65
C PRO A 489 25.18 0.88 20.84
N ALA A 490 25.84 0.81 22.00
CA ALA A 490 27.14 1.46 22.17
C ALA A 490 28.10 0.93 21.09
N ALA A 491 28.97 1.78 20.56
CA ALA A 491 30.00 1.33 19.64
C ALA A 491 30.88 0.30 20.36
N THR A 492 30.97 -0.91 19.82
CA THR A 492 31.87 -1.93 20.36
C THR A 492 33.29 -1.37 20.27
N ALA A 493 33.95 -1.15 21.40
CA ALA A 493 35.38 -0.87 21.42
C ALA A 493 36.08 -2.02 20.68
N GLN A 494 36.97 -1.68 19.74
CA GLN A 494 37.78 -2.69 19.08
C GLN A 494 38.44 -3.56 20.14
N VAL A 495 38.15 -4.85 20.14
CA VAL A 495 38.96 -5.83 20.87
C VAL A 495 40.30 -5.84 20.14
N THR A 496 41.24 -5.04 20.63
CA THR A 496 42.65 -5.26 20.37
C THR A 496 42.93 -6.69 20.81
N SER A 497 43.24 -7.54 19.83
CA SER A 497 43.76 -8.88 20.08
C SER A 497 44.92 -8.77 21.07
N GLU A 498 44.74 -9.30 22.28
CA GLU A 498 45.86 -9.52 23.18
C GLU A 498 46.84 -10.52 22.53
N PRO A 499 48.16 -10.34 22.74
CA PRO A 499 49.15 -11.24 22.18
C PRO A 499 49.10 -12.58 22.91
N SER A 500 49.19 -13.64 22.12
CA SER A 500 49.42 -15.01 22.55
C SER A 500 50.58 -15.08 23.56
N HIS A 501 50.27 -15.36 24.83
CA HIS A 501 51.27 -15.78 25.79
C HIS A 501 51.64 -17.25 25.57
N VAL A 502 52.82 -17.40 24.98
CA VAL A 502 53.87 -18.41 25.21
C VAL A 502 53.51 -19.55 26.17
N VAL A 503 53.49 -20.75 25.62
CA VAL A 503 53.68 -22.02 26.34
C VAL A 503 55.10 -22.03 26.90
N SER A 504 55.26 -22.05 28.22
CA SER A 504 56.50 -22.43 28.88
C SER A 504 56.30 -23.75 29.60
N ASN A 505 57.07 -24.75 29.17
CA ASN A 505 57.27 -26.02 29.86
C ASN A 505 57.72 -25.80 31.31
N GLN A 506 57.05 -26.44 32.26
CA GLN A 506 57.63 -27.36 33.25
C GLN A 506 56.53 -28.15 33.97
#